data_AF-A0A0F9L362-F1
#
_entry.id   AF-A0A0F9L362-F1
#
_cell.length_a   1.000
_cell.length_b   1.000
_cell.length_c   1.000
_cell.angle_alpha   90.00
_cell.angle_beta   90.00
_cell.angle_gamma   90.00
#
_symmetry.space_group_name_H-M   'P 1'
#
loop_
_entity.id
_entity.type
_entity.pdbx_description
1 polymer ?
#
loop_
_entity_poly.entity_id
_entity_poly.type
_entity_poly.pdbx_seq_one_letter_code
_entity_poly.pdbx_strand_id
1 'polypeptide(L)'
;MSEEWKHASWVSSLGKWAWIIVIINGIIEIIYFIVLISEIAALNASLPPSFQILIPFWNIWGVIAGVIIILIGYIIIRPKFSEKCATKDWDALYNWFLSIGDLRIPWMLIWGIILEILSLGWWVGGWGGVVILISALVLIFAGPKPYEWKVEK
;
A
#
# COMPACT_ATOMS: atom_id res chain seq x y z
N MET A 1 33.55 -7.63 -9.84
CA MET A 1 32.25 -7.54 -9.14
C MET A 1 31.72 -6.16 -9.43
N SER A 2 30.56 -6.02 -10.09
CA SER A 2 29.91 -4.71 -10.17
C SER A 2 29.67 -4.26 -8.74
N GLU A 3 30.09 -3.06 -8.38
CA GLU A 3 29.74 -2.51 -7.07
C GLU A 3 28.24 -2.60 -6.91
N GLU A 4 27.80 -3.29 -5.86
CA GLU A 4 26.39 -3.41 -5.56
C GLU A 4 25.85 -1.99 -5.41
N TRP A 5 24.78 -1.70 -6.16
CA TRP A 5 24.12 -0.40 -6.10
C TRP A 5 23.91 0.03 -4.64
N LYS A 6 24.38 1.23 -4.28
CA LYS A 6 24.51 1.73 -2.90
C LYS A 6 23.26 1.54 -2.03
N HIS A 7 22.07 1.57 -2.63
CA HIS A 7 20.80 1.47 -1.90
C HIS A 7 20.17 0.05 -1.94
N ALA A 8 20.76 -0.91 -2.65
CA ALA A 8 20.20 -2.23 -2.90
C ALA A 8 19.81 -2.97 -1.62
N SER A 9 20.67 -2.95 -0.60
CA SER A 9 20.46 -3.70 0.65
C SER A 9 19.23 -3.21 1.43
N TRP A 10 19.12 -1.90 1.65
CA TRP A 10 18.01 -1.37 2.45
C TRP A 10 16.70 -1.31 1.63
N VAL A 11 16.76 -1.05 0.32
CA VAL A 11 15.59 -1.11 -0.57
C VAL A 11 15.05 -2.54 -0.66
N SER A 12 15.93 -3.53 -0.79
CA SER A 12 15.57 -4.96 -0.74
C SER A 12 14.93 -5.31 0.60
N SER A 13 15.54 -4.89 1.71
CA SER A 13 15.04 -5.15 3.05
C SER A 13 13.64 -4.56 3.25
N LEU A 14 13.47 -3.28 2.93
CA LEU A 14 12.19 -2.58 3.09
C LEU A 14 11.12 -3.15 2.15
N GLY A 15 11.47 -3.36 0.88
CA GLY A 15 10.57 -3.93 -0.13
C GLY A 15 10.12 -5.36 0.17
N LYS A 16 11.02 -6.20 0.71
CA LYS A 16 10.72 -7.59 1.11
C LYS A 16 9.63 -7.65 2.18
N TRP A 17 9.63 -6.72 3.13
CA TRP A 17 8.66 -6.67 4.22
C TRP A 17 7.42 -5.86 3.89
N ALA A 18 7.39 -5.15 2.76
CA ALA A 18 6.29 -4.26 2.38
C ALA A 18 4.92 -4.95 2.42
N TRP A 19 4.78 -6.17 1.91
CA TRP A 19 3.50 -6.89 1.93
C TRP A 19 3.01 -7.22 3.35
N ILE A 20 3.91 -7.52 4.29
CA ILE A 20 3.55 -7.77 5.70
C ILE A 20 3.09 -6.47 6.35
N ILE A 21 3.81 -5.37 6.09
CA ILE A 21 3.44 -4.04 6.59
C ILE A 21 2.05 -3.64 6.07
N VAL A 22 1.77 -3.87 4.79
CA VAL A 22 0.44 -3.67 4.18
C VAL A 22 -0.64 -4.48 4.90
N ILE A 23 -0.40 -5.78 5.15
CA ILE A 23 -1.38 -6.64 5.83
C ILE A 23 -1.61 -6.18 7.28
N ILE A 24 -0.55 -5.88 8.03
CA ILE A 24 -0.64 -5.35 9.40
C ILE A 24 -1.46 -4.06 9.40
N ASN A 25 -1.22 -3.18 8.43
CA ASN A 25 -1.96 -1.94 8.27
C ASN A 25 -3.46 -2.20 8.06
N GLY A 26 -3.82 -3.12 7.16
CA GLY A 26 -5.22 -3.49 6.95
C GLY A 26 -5.89 -4.11 8.18
N ILE A 27 -5.14 -4.88 8.99
CA ILE A 27 -5.64 -5.42 10.27
C ILE A 27 -5.90 -4.29 11.28
N ILE A 28 -4.95 -3.36 11.44
CA ILE A 28 -5.09 -2.20 12.34
C ILE A 28 -6.31 -1.37 11.93
N GLU A 29 -6.49 -1.15 10.63
CA GLU A 29 -7.61 -0.39 10.07
C GLU A 29 -8.96 -1.06 10.39
N ILE A 30 -9.08 -2.38 10.18
CA ILE A 30 -10.28 -3.15 10.54
C ILE A 30 -10.59 -3.01 12.03
N ILE A 31 -9.59 -3.24 12.89
CA ILE A 31 -9.78 -3.18 14.36
C ILE A 31 -10.24 -1.78 14.77
N TYR A 32 -9.59 -0.74 14.28
CA TYR A 32 -9.90 0.65 14.62
C TYR A 32 -11.35 1.00 14.26
N PHE A 33 -11.79 0.68 13.04
CA PHE A 33 -13.15 1.00 12.61
C PHE A 33 -14.22 0.14 13.27
N ILE A 34 -13.93 -1.12 13.61
CA ILE A 34 -14.82 -1.95 14.44
C ILE A 34 -15.01 -1.33 15.83
N VAL A 35 -13.93 -0.82 16.45
CA VAL A 35 -14.02 -0.13 17.75
C VAL A 35 -14.90 1.11 17.64
N LEU A 36 -14.68 1.97 16.64
CA LEU A 36 -15.52 3.16 16.44
C LEU A 36 -17.00 2.82 16.19
N ILE A 37 -17.29 1.79 15.41
CA ILE A 37 -18.67 1.31 15.20
C ILE A 37 -19.28 0.86 16.53
N SER A 38 -18.50 0.13 17.33
CA SER A 38 -18.94 -0.40 18.62
C SER A 38 -19.21 0.71 19.64
N GLU A 39 -18.37 1.74 19.67
CA GLU A 39 -18.56 2.93 20.53
C GLU A 39 -19.85 3.68 20.18
N ILE A 40 -20.12 3.89 18.89
CA ILE A 40 -21.37 4.53 18.43
C ILE A 40 -22.58 3.67 18.78
N ALA A 41 -22.50 2.35 18.56
CA ALA A 41 -23.57 1.42 18.91
C ALA A 41 -23.86 1.40 20.42
N ALA A 42 -22.81 1.39 21.26
CA ALA A 42 -22.93 1.44 22.70
C ALA A 42 -23.56 2.76 23.18
N LEU A 43 -23.15 3.89 22.61
CA LEU A 43 -23.75 5.19 22.88
C LEU A 43 -25.24 5.19 22.54
N ASN A 44 -25.61 4.71 21.36
CA ASN A 44 -27.01 4.63 20.92
C ASN A 44 -27.90 3.75 21.81
N ALA A 45 -27.35 2.70 22.43
CA ALA A 45 -28.09 1.86 23.36
C ALA A 45 -28.52 2.60 24.64
N SER A 46 -27.82 3.69 24.99
CA SER A 46 -28.11 4.52 26.16
C SER A 46 -28.93 5.78 25.86
N LEU A 47 -29.15 6.08 24.57
CA LEU A 47 -29.86 7.28 24.13
C LEU A 47 -31.32 6.98 23.78
N PRO A 48 -32.26 7.90 24.05
CA PRO A 48 -33.61 7.79 23.52
C PRO A 48 -33.58 7.75 21.98
N PRO A 49 -34.56 7.09 21.32
CA PRO A 49 -34.56 6.94 19.85
C PRO A 49 -34.40 8.25 19.06
N SER A 50 -34.91 9.37 19.58
CA SER A 50 -34.80 10.69 18.94
C SER A 50 -33.39 11.30 18.94
N PHE A 51 -32.46 10.75 19.72
CA PHE A 51 -31.09 11.23 19.87
C PHE A 51 -30.05 10.25 19.32
N GLN A 52 -30.47 9.12 18.75
CA GLN A 52 -29.54 8.14 18.21
C GLN A 52 -28.78 8.72 17.01
N ILE A 53 -27.49 8.40 16.97
CA ILE A 53 -26.55 8.86 15.95
C ILE A 53 -26.38 7.75 14.91
N LEU A 54 -26.47 8.11 13.63
CA LEU A 54 -26.18 7.17 12.55
C LEU A 54 -24.70 6.82 12.53
N ILE A 55 -24.40 5.55 12.32
CA ILE A 55 -23.02 5.11 12.06
C ILE A 55 -22.58 5.74 10.74
N PRO A 56 -21.51 6.56 10.72
CA PRO A 56 -21.05 7.18 9.49
C PRO A 56 -20.62 6.14 8.46
N PHE A 57 -20.97 6.37 7.19
CA PHE A 57 -20.56 5.49 6.08
C PHE A 57 -19.05 5.25 6.05
N TRP A 58 -18.25 6.27 6.41
CA TRP A 58 -16.80 6.18 6.43
C TRP A 58 -16.30 5.06 7.37
N ASN A 59 -16.99 4.82 8.50
CA ASN A 59 -16.60 3.76 9.43
C ASN A 59 -16.81 2.36 8.82
N ILE A 60 -17.90 2.18 8.08
CA ILE A 60 -18.18 0.92 7.37
C ILE A 60 -17.17 0.75 6.22
N TRP A 61 -16.92 1.84 5.48
CA TRP A 61 -15.94 1.85 4.40
C TRP A 61 -14.54 1.49 4.90
N GLY A 62 -14.11 1.98 6.05
CA GLY A 62 -12.80 1.66 6.62
C GLY A 62 -12.59 0.16 6.91
N VAL A 63 -13.64 -0.54 7.37
CA VAL A 63 -13.57 -2.01 7.53
C VAL A 63 -13.40 -2.70 6.17
N ILE A 64 -14.18 -2.28 5.17
CA ILE A 64 -14.10 -2.83 3.80
C ILE A 64 -12.72 -2.54 3.19
N ALA A 65 -12.23 -1.31 3.33
CA ALA A 65 -10.92 -0.89 2.84
C ALA A 65 -9.79 -1.71 3.46
N GLY A 66 -9.81 -1.94 4.78
CA GLY A 66 -8.84 -2.79 5.46
C GLY A 66 -8.82 -4.23 4.93
N VAL A 67 -9.97 -4.82 4.60
CA VAL A 67 -10.05 -6.14 3.95
C VAL A 67 -9.41 -6.10 2.55
N ILE A 68 -9.74 -5.09 1.75
CA ILE A 68 -9.17 -4.91 0.40
C ILE A 68 -7.64 -4.74 0.48
N ILE A 69 -7.14 -3.97 1.45
CA ILE A 69 -5.71 -3.76 1.69
C ILE A 69 -5.00 -5.09 1.97
N ILE A 70 -5.57 -5.94 2.83
CA ILE A 70 -5.01 -7.28 3.13
C ILE A 70 -4.94 -8.13 1.85
N LEU A 71 -6.02 -8.13 1.06
CA LEU A 71 -6.09 -8.87 -0.20
C LEU A 71 -5.04 -8.37 -1.21
N ILE A 72 -4.91 -7.06 -1.39
CA ILE A 72 -3.90 -6.46 -2.27
C ILE A 72 -2.49 -6.81 -1.77
N GLY A 73 -2.25 -6.71 -0.46
CA GLY A 73 -0.97 -7.07 0.16
C GLY A 73 -0.55 -8.50 -0.18
N TYR A 74 -1.45 -9.46 -0.01
CA TYR A 74 -1.15 -10.87 -0.26
C TYR A 74 -1.12 -11.24 -1.75
N ILE A 75 -2.08 -10.76 -2.54
CA ILE A 75 -2.28 -11.20 -3.94
C ILE A 75 -1.35 -10.45 -4.90
N ILE A 76 -1.04 -9.18 -4.62
CA ILE A 76 -0.34 -8.29 -5.55
C ILE A 76 1.03 -7.92 -5.01
N ILE A 77 1.08 -7.28 -3.84
CA ILE A 77 2.34 -6.72 -3.31
C ILE A 77 3.35 -7.83 -3.03
N ARG A 78 2.92 -8.92 -2.39
CA ARG A 78 3.80 -10.04 -2.09
C ARG A 78 4.49 -10.60 -3.36
N PRO A 79 3.77 -11.15 -4.37
CA PRO A 79 4.42 -11.81 -5.50
C PRO A 79 5.03 -10.85 -6.52
N LYS A 80 4.44 -9.67 -6.74
CA LYS A 80 4.88 -8.75 -7.79
C LYS A 80 5.95 -7.76 -7.33
N PHE A 81 5.95 -7.41 -6.04
CA PHE A 81 6.87 -6.41 -5.49
C PHE A 81 7.84 -7.01 -4.48
N SER A 82 7.34 -7.55 -3.36
CA SER A 82 8.18 -7.95 -2.24
C SER A 82 9.10 -9.12 -2.54
N GLU A 83 8.63 -10.14 -3.26
CA GLU A 83 9.47 -11.26 -3.69
C GLU A 83 10.59 -10.81 -4.63
N LYS A 84 10.31 -9.85 -5.52
CA LYS A 84 11.30 -9.27 -6.44
C LYS A 84 12.34 -8.43 -5.73
N CYS A 85 11.92 -7.62 -4.74
CA CYS A 85 12.85 -6.93 -3.85
C CYS A 85 13.70 -7.92 -3.04
N ALA A 86 13.13 -9.03 -2.56
CA ALA A 86 13.86 -10.03 -1.77
C ALA A 86 14.94 -10.75 -2.58
N THR A 87 14.69 -11.03 -3.86
CA THR A 87 15.67 -11.64 -4.78
C THR A 87 16.54 -10.60 -5.49
N LYS A 88 16.36 -9.31 -5.22
CA LYS A 88 17.01 -8.19 -5.93
C LYS A 88 16.83 -8.25 -7.45
N ASP A 89 15.69 -8.79 -7.89
CA ASP A 89 15.30 -8.89 -9.29
C ASP A 89 14.74 -7.54 -9.75
N TRP A 90 15.64 -6.56 -9.88
CA TRP A 90 15.29 -5.19 -10.23
C TRP A 90 14.68 -5.14 -11.62
N ASP A 91 15.19 -5.91 -12.57
CA ASP A 91 14.70 -5.96 -13.95
C ASP A 91 13.21 -6.32 -14.03
N ALA A 92 12.74 -7.29 -13.22
CA ALA A 92 11.32 -7.59 -13.12
C ALA A 92 10.49 -6.39 -12.64
N LEU A 93 11.01 -5.59 -11.71
CA LEU A 93 10.32 -4.38 -11.22
C LEU A 93 10.30 -3.27 -12.26
N TYR A 94 11.39 -3.05 -13.00
CA TYR A 94 11.43 -2.09 -14.12
C TYR A 94 10.46 -2.50 -15.25
N ASN A 95 10.29 -3.80 -15.47
CA ASN A 95 9.36 -4.34 -16.47
C ASN A 95 7.92 -4.49 -15.96
N TRP A 96 7.68 -4.26 -14.67
CA TRP A 96 6.33 -4.22 -14.10
C TRP A 96 5.76 -2.80 -14.19
N PHE A 97 5.27 -2.45 -15.39
CA PHE A 97 4.67 -1.15 -15.68
C PHE A 97 3.34 -1.27 -16.41
N LEU A 98 2.55 -0.20 -16.33
CA LEU A 98 1.37 0.05 -17.14
C LEU A 98 1.78 0.94 -18.32
N SER A 99 1.43 0.54 -19.54
CA SER A 99 1.61 1.37 -20.73
C SER A 99 0.32 2.14 -21.02
N ILE A 100 0.43 3.46 -21.15
CA ILE A 100 -0.66 4.35 -21.57
C ILE A 100 -0.15 5.14 -22.78
N GLY A 101 -0.48 4.66 -23.98
CA GLY A 101 0.16 5.12 -25.21
C GLY A 101 1.67 4.88 -25.13
N ASP A 102 2.46 5.94 -25.32
CA ASP A 102 3.93 5.84 -25.28
C ASP A 102 4.50 5.96 -23.85
N LEU A 103 3.68 6.26 -22.84
CA LEU A 103 4.11 6.44 -21.45
C LEU A 103 4.15 5.11 -20.69
N ARG A 104 5.21 4.88 -19.92
CA ARG A 104 5.37 3.75 -18.99
C ARG A 104 5.26 4.25 -17.55
N ILE A 105 4.23 3.78 -16.84
CA ILE A 105 4.02 4.09 -15.42
C ILE A 105 4.32 2.85 -14.58
N PRO A 106 5.29 2.89 -13.65
CA PRO A 106 5.59 1.75 -12.79
C PRO A 106 4.39 1.32 -11.95
N TRP A 107 4.04 0.02 -11.99
CA TRP A 107 2.93 -0.50 -11.17
C TRP A 107 3.18 -0.34 -9.68
N MET A 108 4.44 -0.39 -9.24
CA MET A 108 4.80 -0.14 -7.83
C MET A 108 4.40 1.25 -7.34
N LEU A 109 4.45 2.29 -8.19
CA LEU A 109 3.94 3.62 -7.83
C LEU A 109 2.40 3.62 -7.74
N ILE A 110 1.74 3.02 -8.74
CA ILE A 110 0.28 2.96 -8.79
C ILE A 110 -0.26 2.24 -7.55
N TRP A 111 0.28 1.07 -7.21
CA TRP A 111 -0.16 0.31 -6.04
C TRP A 111 0.18 0.99 -4.72
N GLY A 112 1.34 1.64 -4.62
CA GLY A 112 1.67 2.45 -3.44
C GLY A 112 0.65 3.57 -3.21
N ILE A 113 0.28 4.31 -4.27
CA ILE A 113 -0.74 5.37 -4.19
C ILE A 113 -2.13 4.80 -3.87
N ILE A 114 -2.53 3.70 -4.50
CA ILE A 114 -3.82 3.06 -4.21
C ILE A 114 -3.91 2.65 -2.75
N LEU A 115 -2.84 2.05 -2.19
CA LEU A 115 -2.82 1.64 -0.79
C LEU A 115 -2.87 2.82 0.18
N GLU A 116 -2.22 3.95 -0.16
CA GLU A 116 -2.36 5.19 0.60
C GLU A 116 -3.79 5.75 0.56
N ILE A 117 -4.44 5.73 -0.61
CA ILE A 117 -5.82 6.20 -0.76
C ILE A 117 -6.80 5.27 -0.03
N LEU A 118 -6.60 3.96 -0.10
CA LEU A 118 -7.45 3.02 0.61
C LEU A 118 -7.31 3.17 2.13
N SER A 119 -6.11 3.50 2.61
CA SER A 119 -5.83 3.65 4.04
C SER A 119 -6.02 5.08 4.57
N LEU A 120 -6.89 5.87 3.92
CA LEU A 120 -7.24 7.25 4.30
C LEU A 120 -7.95 7.38 5.67
N GLY A 121 -7.76 6.47 6.63
CA GLY A 121 -8.04 6.75 8.03
C GLY A 121 -7.02 7.78 8.54
N TRP A 122 -7.27 9.07 8.28
CA TRP A 122 -6.37 10.25 8.37
C TRP A 122 -5.48 10.37 9.63
N TRP A 123 -5.74 9.62 10.70
CA TRP A 123 -5.02 9.72 11.97
C TRP A 123 -4.23 8.48 12.40
N VAL A 124 -4.49 7.29 11.85
CA VAL A 124 -3.89 6.03 12.39
C VAL A 124 -3.41 5.06 11.29
N GLY A 125 -3.93 5.12 10.06
CA GLY A 125 -3.73 4.06 9.05
C GLY A 125 -2.83 4.38 7.83
N GLY A 126 -2.47 5.64 7.56
CA GLY A 126 -1.85 6.05 6.28
C GLY A 126 -0.38 5.66 6.06
N TRP A 127 0.01 4.41 6.30
CA TRP A 127 1.41 3.95 6.16
C TRP A 127 1.57 2.70 5.29
N GLY A 128 0.46 2.08 4.86
CA GLY A 128 0.49 0.83 4.10
C GLY A 128 1.18 0.97 2.74
N GLY A 129 1.01 2.09 2.05
CA GLY A 129 1.62 2.35 0.75
C GLY A 129 3.00 3.00 0.82
N VAL A 130 3.30 3.74 1.89
CA VAL A 130 4.55 4.51 2.08
C VAL A 130 5.78 3.64 1.84
N VAL A 131 5.83 2.43 2.40
CA VAL A 131 6.98 1.54 2.24
C VAL A 131 7.20 1.12 0.78
N ILE A 132 6.13 0.91 0.02
CA ILE A 132 6.22 0.61 -1.40
C ILE A 132 6.68 1.87 -2.17
N LEU A 133 6.10 3.03 -1.84
CA LEU A 133 6.42 4.30 -2.49
C LEU A 133 7.88 4.71 -2.28
N ILE A 134 8.41 4.60 -1.06
CA ILE A 134 9.81 4.91 -0.77
C ILE A 134 10.73 4.04 -1.64
N SER A 135 10.53 2.71 -1.60
CA SER A 135 11.32 1.78 -2.42
C SER A 135 11.16 2.05 -3.92
N ALA A 136 9.94 2.34 -4.39
CA ALA A 136 9.65 2.63 -5.79
C ALA A 136 10.34 3.92 -6.26
N LEU A 137 10.25 5.01 -5.51
CA LEU A 137 10.89 6.28 -5.83
C LEU A 137 12.41 6.12 -5.90
N VAL A 138 12.99 5.38 -4.95
CA VAL A 138 14.43 5.13 -4.96
C VAL A 138 14.85 4.27 -6.15
N LEU A 139 14.09 3.24 -6.51
CA LEU A 139 14.36 2.45 -7.73
C LEU A 139 14.25 3.31 -9.00
N ILE A 140 13.31 4.23 -9.07
CA ILE A 140 13.08 5.04 -10.27
C ILE A 140 14.15 6.12 -10.45
N PHE A 141 14.49 6.84 -9.37
CA PHE A 141 15.34 8.03 -9.45
C PHE A 141 16.79 7.78 -9.07
N ALA A 142 17.04 6.75 -8.27
CA ALA A 142 18.37 6.44 -7.77
C ALA A 142 18.72 4.97 -8.00
N GLY A 143 17.97 4.23 -8.83
CA GLY A 143 18.12 2.78 -9.01
C GLY A 143 19.42 2.35 -9.70
N PRO A 144 19.65 1.03 -9.83
CA PRO A 144 20.84 0.48 -10.48
C PRO A 144 20.91 0.82 -11.99
N LYS A 145 19.79 1.20 -12.59
CA LYS A 145 19.70 1.67 -13.98
C LYS A 145 18.62 2.75 -14.14
N PRO A 146 18.70 3.60 -15.17
CA PRO A 146 17.66 4.58 -15.45
C PRO A 146 16.31 3.91 -15.73
N TYR A 147 15.23 4.47 -15.20
CA TYR A 147 13.87 4.05 -15.57
C TYR A 147 13.47 4.65 -16.92
N GLU A 148 13.04 3.79 -17.85
CA GLU A 148 12.53 4.21 -19.15
C GLU A 148 11.05 4.60 -19.06
N TRP A 149 10.80 5.90 -19.05
CA TRP A 149 9.43 6.45 -19.00
C TRP A 149 8.66 6.32 -20.32
N LYS A 150 9.35 6.00 -21.42
CA LYS A 150 8.74 5.85 -22.74
C LYS A 150 8.96 4.45 -23.29
N VAL A 151 7.99 3.94 -24.05
CA VAL A 151 8.20 2.77 -24.90
C VAL A 151 8.96 3.24 -26.13
N GLU A 152 10.20 2.81 -26.30
CA GLU A 152 10.91 3.01 -27.57
C GLU A 152 10.11 2.28 -28.68
N LYS A 153 9.76 3.02 -29.73
CA LYS A 153 9.08 2.49 -30.92
C LYS A 153 10.09 2.05 -31.96
#